data_AF-A0A1H3SGA8-F1
#
_entry.id   AF-A0A1H3SGA8-F1
#
_cell.length_a   1.000
_cell.length_b   1.000
_cell.length_c   1.000
_cell.angle_alpha   90.00
_cell.angle_beta   90.00
_cell.angle_gamma   90.00
#
_symmetry.space_group_name_H-M   'P 1'
#
loop_
_entity.id
_entity.type
_entity.pdbx_description
1 polymer ?
#
loop_
_entity_poly.entity_id
_entity_poly.type
_entity_poly.pdbx_seq_one_letter_code
_entity_poly.pdbx_strand_id
1 'polypeptide(L)' 'MLKTQLPAVKPKRRPWNKGRLIGQKRPLLPKQVWAIRARLELAGNLRDLALFNLAIGSKL' A
#
# COMPACT_ATOMS: atom_id res chain seq x y z
N MET A 1 32.22 -6.43 15.41
CA MET A 1 30.79 -6.06 15.27
C MET A 1 29.98 -7.32 14.98
N LEU A 2 29.18 -7.79 15.94
CA LEU A 2 28.35 -8.99 15.76
C LEU A 2 27.11 -8.64 14.93
N LYS A 3 26.95 -9.26 13.76
CA LYS A 3 25.72 -9.14 12.97
C LYS A 3 24.72 -10.16 13.52
N THR A 4 23.78 -9.71 14.34
CA THR A 4 22.68 -10.54 14.84
C THR A 4 21.77 -10.91 13.66
N GLN A 5 21.90 -12.14 13.15
CA GLN A 5 21.01 -12.68 12.13
C GLN A 5 19.70 -13.10 12.81
N LEU A 6 18.66 -12.27 12.68
CA LEU A 6 17.31 -12.62 13.09
C LEU A 6 16.81 -13.77 12.20
N PRO A 7 16.16 -14.81 12.75
CA PRO A 7 15.61 -15.89 11.93
C PRO A 7 14.60 -15.30 10.95
N ALA A 8 14.90 -15.38 9.66
CA ALA A 8 14.02 -14.89 8.62
C ALA A 8 12.70 -15.65 8.67
N VAL A 9 11.64 -14.97 9.14
CA VAL A 9 10.27 -15.51 9.14
C VAL A 9 9.89 -15.80 7.69
N LYS A 10 9.86 -17.09 7.33
CA LYS A 10 9.45 -17.51 6.00
C LYS A 10 7.94 -17.25 5.88
N PRO A 11 7.47 -16.40 4.94
CA PRO A 11 6.05 -16.17 4.78
C PRO A 11 5.35 -17.49 4.42
N LYS A 12 4.29 -17.84 5.17
CA LYS A 12 3.51 -19.07 4.97
C LYS A 12 2.91 -19.16 3.56
N ARG A 13 2.65 -18.01 2.92
CA ARG A 13 2.12 -17.92 1.56
C ARG A 13 3.14 -17.28 0.64
N ARG A 14 3.28 -17.84 -0.56
CA ARG A 14 4.06 -17.20 -1.62
C ARG A 14 3.37 -15.89 -2.00
N PRO A 15 4.11 -14.76 -2.10
CA PRO A 15 3.54 -13.52 -2.60
C PRO A 15 2.91 -13.71 -3.97
N TRP A 16 1.80 -13.03 -4.24
CA TRP A 16 1.07 -13.12 -5.52
C TRP A 16 1.93 -12.71 -6.72
N ASN A 17 2.98 -11.93 -6.49
CA ASN A 17 3.92 -11.43 -7.48
C ASN A 17 5.28 -12.15 -7.48
N LYS A 18 5.42 -13.30 -6.80
CA LYS A 18 6.71 -14.01 -6.72
C LYS A 18 7.18 -14.42 -8.12
N GLY A 19 8.39 -14.01 -8.50
CA GLY A 19 8.97 -14.30 -9.82
C GLY A 19 8.51 -13.35 -10.93
N ARG A 20 7.70 -12.34 -10.63
CA ARG A 20 7.26 -11.32 -11.58
C ARG A 20 7.96 -9.99 -11.31
N LEU A 21 8.69 -9.48 -12.30
CA LEU A 21 9.23 -8.12 -12.25
C LEU A 21 8.07 -7.14 -12.43
N ILE A 22 7.65 -6.51 -11.33
CA ILE A 22 6.63 -5.44 -11.37
C ILE A 22 7.38 -4.11 -11.36
N GLY A 23 7.34 -3.42 -12.49
CA GLY A 23 7.88 -2.07 -12.61
C GLY A 23 7.09 -1.05 -11.77
N GLN A 24 7.59 0.18 -11.73
CA GLN A 24 6.90 1.28 -11.09
C GLN A 24 5.51 1.47 -11.71
N LYS A 25 4.46 1.41 -10.90
CA LYS A 25 3.11 1.78 -11.34
C LYS A 25 3.04 3.29 -11.52
N ARG A 26 2.29 3.75 -12.52
CA ARG A 26 2.03 5.19 -12.71
C ARG A 26 1.39 5.77 -11.44
N PRO A 27 1.78 6.99 -11.03
CA PRO A 27 1.14 7.65 -9.90
C PRO A 27 -0.35 7.87 -10.18
N LEU A 28 -1.13 7.96 -9.10
CA LEU A 28 -2.54 8.28 -9.21
C LEU A 28 -2.71 9.73 -9.68
N LEU A 29 -3.63 9.95 -10.61
CA LEU A 29 -4.03 11.30 -11.02
C LEU A 29 -4.89 11.94 -9.91
N PRO A 30 -4.87 13.28 -9.73
CA PRO A 30 -5.69 13.96 -8.73
C PRO A 30 -7.18 13.61 -8.81
N LYS A 31 -7.72 13.49 -10.02
CA LYS A 31 -9.11 13.05 -10.27
C LYS A 31 -9.39 11.63 -9.73
N GLN A 32 -8.41 10.73 -9.81
CA GLN A 32 -8.54 9.36 -9.31
C GLN A 32 -8.49 9.34 -7.78
N VAL A 33 -7.61 10.14 -7.18
CA VAL A 33 -7.53 10.29 -5.72
C VAL A 33 -8.87 10.78 -5.16
N TRP A 34 -9.46 11.81 -5.78
CA TRP A 34 -10.76 12.33 -5.37
C TRP A 34 -11.87 11.29 -5.51
N ALA A 35 -11.92 10.57 -6.64
CA ALA A 35 -12.92 9.53 -6.86
C ALA A 35 -12.80 8.36 -5.85
N ILE A 36 -11.58 7.99 -5.44
CA ILE A 36 -11.36 6.96 -4.42
C ILE A 36 -11.83 7.47 -3.04
N ARG A 37 -11.46 8.70 -2.67
CA ARG A 37 -11.87 9.31 -1.41
C ARG A 37 -13.40 9.37 -1.28
N ALA A 38 -14.09 9.88 -2.29
CA ALA A 38 -15.55 9.99 -2.29
C ALA A 38 -16.24 8.63 -2.11
N ARG A 39 -15.71 7.56 -2.72
CA ARG A 39 -16.23 6.20 -2.56
C ARG A 39 -16.03 5.66 -1.15
N LEU A 40 -14.88 5.93 -0.52
CA LEU A 40 -14.59 5.50 0.85
C LEU A 40 -15.46 6.25 1.87
N GLU A 41 -15.70 7.54 1.65
CA GLU A 41 -16.61 8.36 2.45
C GLU A 41 -18.05 7.87 2.33
N LEU A 42 -18.53 7.61 1.11
CA LEU A 42 -19.89 7.08 0.88
C LEU A 42 -20.08 5.69 1.50
N ALA A 43 -19.04 4.86 1.53
CA ALA A 43 -19.07 3.55 2.16
C ALA A 43 -18.98 3.59 3.70
N GLY A 44 -18.75 4.77 4.30
CA GLY A 44 -18.59 4.92 5.75
C GLY A 44 -17.36 4.20 6.32
N ASN A 45 -16.38 3.84 5.48
CA ASN A 45 -15.22 3.06 5.89
C ASN A 45 -14.10 3.97 6.39
N LEU A 46 -14.23 4.42 7.64
CA LEU A 46 -13.34 5.38 8.27
C LEU A 46 -11.88 4.91 8.34
N ARG A 47 -11.65 3.61 8.57
CA ARG A 47 -10.30 3.04 8.65
C ARG A 47 -9.58 3.16 7.31
N ASP A 48 -10.23 2.72 6.24
CA ASP A 48 -9.61 2.71 4.92
C ASP A 48 -9.46 4.14 4.39
N LEU A 49 -10.40 5.03 4.70
CA LEU A 49 -10.29 6.46 4.41
C LEU A 49 -9.06 7.09 5.10
N ALA A 50 -8.86 6.82 6.39
CA ALA A 50 -7.71 7.31 7.14
C ALA A 50 -6.38 6.78 6.58
N LEU A 51 -6.31 5.47 6.31
CA LEU A 51 -5.13 4.84 5.71
C LEU A 51 -4.82 5.39 4.31
N PHE A 52 -5.85 5.61 3.50
CA PHE A 52 -5.69 6.20 2.18
C PHE A 52 -5.15 7.63 2.28
N ASN A 53 -5.74 8.48 3.12
CA ASN A 53 -5.27 9.85 3.31
C ASN A 53 -3.83 9.91 3.83
N LEU A 54 -3.47 9.04 4.79
CA LEU A 54 -2.11 8.93 5.32
C LEU A 54 -1.12 8.55 4.21
N ALA A 55 -1.45 7.53 3.40
CA ALA A 55 -0.56 7.05 2.35
C ALA A 55 -0.33 8.10 1.26
N ILE A 56 -1.36 8.88 0.89
CA ILE A 56 -1.23 9.99 -0.07
C ILE A 56 -0.36 11.11 0.52
N GLY A 57 -0.53 11.45 1.80
CA GLY A 57 0.28 12.48 2.47
C GLY A 57 1.75 12.09 2.68
N SER A 58 2.06 10.79 2.78
CA SER A 58 3.43 10.29 3.00
C SER A 58 4.32 10.24 1.76
N LYS A 59 3.80 10.58 0.57
CA LYS A 59 4.47 10.28 -0.71
C LYS A 59 4.28 11.35 -1.80
N LEU A 60 3.74 12.52 -1.43
CA LEU A 60 3.83 13.73 -2.24
C LEU A 60 5.10 14.51 -1.87
#